data_AF-A0A9X2LJC0-F1
#
_entry.id   AF-A0A9X2LJC0-F1
#
_cell.length_a   1.000
_cell.length_b   1.000
_cell.length_c   1.000
_cell.angle_alpha   90.00
_cell.angle_beta   90.00
_cell.angle_gamma   90.00
#
_symmetry.space_group_name_H-M   'P 1'
#
loop_
_entity.id
_entity.type
_entity.pdbx_description
1 polymer ?
#
loop_
_entity_poly.entity_id
_entity_poly.type
_entity_poly.pdbx_seq_one_letter_code
_entity_poly.pdbx_strand_id
1 'polypeptide(L)'
;MSTSNGQWYPPEWPDRIRALTRGELHPVSPRRAATVLLLRDGADGPAVHMLRRRASMAFAGGAYAYPGGSVDPRDERDVPWAGPAPAQWARSLGVDAASAQAIVCAAVRETFEEAGVLLAGPTPGTVVADTTGPEWEAERAALVSRELSFADFLVRRGLLLRSDLLGGWARWITPEFEPRRYDTWFFVAALPEGQRTRNASTEADRTVWIRPADAADGFDRGELLMMPPTISTLRELLPYGSAGEALTAARDRDLTPVLARARLDGEEIVLSWPGHDEFTRRVAGKPSGPSEADR
;
A
#
# COMPACT_ATOMS: atom_id res chain seq x y z
N MET A 1 -1.56 -27.38 9.04
CA MET A 1 -1.40 -25.92 8.90
C MET A 1 -2.80 -25.32 8.93
N SER A 2 -3.25 -24.81 10.07
CA SER A 2 -4.57 -24.19 10.20
C SER A 2 -4.49 -22.79 9.61
N THR A 3 -4.99 -22.63 8.38
CA THR A 3 -5.21 -21.32 7.77
C THR A 3 -6.40 -20.68 8.47
N SER A 4 -6.14 -19.92 9.53
CA SER A 4 -7.16 -19.04 10.09
C SER A 4 -7.48 -17.93 9.08
N ASN A 5 -8.69 -17.92 8.52
CA ASN A 5 -9.37 -16.79 7.84
C ASN A 5 -8.53 -15.92 6.88
N GLY A 6 -7.83 -16.50 5.89
CA GLY A 6 -7.14 -15.70 4.86
C GLY A 6 -6.07 -14.73 5.40
N GLN A 7 -5.66 -14.88 6.66
CA GLN A 7 -4.70 -13.97 7.29
C GLN A 7 -3.27 -14.38 6.95
N TRP A 8 -2.49 -13.41 6.45
CA TRP A 8 -1.06 -13.59 6.23
C TRP A 8 -0.29 -13.48 7.55
N TYR A 9 0.29 -14.60 8.00
CA TYR A 9 1.08 -14.67 9.24
C TYR A 9 2.29 -15.60 9.05
N PRO A 10 3.50 -15.05 8.94
CA PRO A 10 4.72 -15.84 8.79
C PRO A 10 5.03 -16.71 10.02
N PRO A 11 5.46 -17.97 9.83
CA PRO A 11 5.76 -18.89 10.93
C PRO A 11 6.95 -18.46 11.80
N GLU A 12 7.83 -17.60 11.31
CA GLU A 12 9.01 -17.08 12.02
C GLU A 12 8.71 -15.96 13.02
N TRP A 13 7.52 -15.35 12.98
CA TRP A 13 7.18 -14.21 13.83
C TRP A 13 7.33 -14.46 15.33
N PRO A 14 6.91 -15.61 15.91
CA PRO A 14 7.05 -15.86 17.34
C PRO A 14 8.49 -15.75 17.84
N ASP A 15 9.45 -16.33 17.11
CA ASP A 15 10.86 -16.31 17.53
C ASP A 15 11.46 -14.91 17.39
N ARG A 16 11.09 -14.18 16.34
CA ARG A 16 11.54 -12.80 16.13
C ARG A 16 10.98 -11.84 17.18
N ILE A 17 9.72 -12.00 17.59
CA ILE A 17 9.12 -11.23 18.68
C ILE A 17 9.86 -11.46 20.00
N ARG A 18 10.20 -12.72 20.32
CA ARG A 18 10.99 -13.04 21.51
C ARG A 18 12.39 -12.41 21.46
N ALA A 19 13.08 -12.53 20.32
CA ALA A 19 14.39 -11.91 20.13
C ALA A 19 14.34 -10.39 20.28
N LEU A 20 13.32 -9.73 19.73
CA LEU A 20 13.11 -8.28 19.92
C LEU A 20 12.90 -7.94 21.40
N THR A 21 12.08 -8.72 22.11
CA THR A 21 11.78 -8.49 23.53
C THR A 21 13.02 -8.68 24.42
N ARG A 22 13.92 -9.60 24.08
CA ARG A 22 15.20 -9.82 24.78
C ARG A 22 16.30 -8.83 24.38
N GLY A 23 16.08 -7.97 23.39
CA GLY A 23 17.09 -7.05 22.87
C GLY A 23 18.13 -7.70 21.94
N GLU A 24 17.88 -8.93 21.47
CA GLU A 24 18.74 -9.66 20.52
C GLU A 24 18.45 -9.30 19.05
N LEU A 25 17.32 -8.64 18.80
CA LEU A 25 16.92 -8.15 17.49
C LEU A 25 16.80 -6.64 17.54
N HIS A 26 17.55 -5.97 16.67
CA HIS A 26 17.44 -4.53 16.47
C HIS A 26 16.53 -4.23 15.27
N PRO A 27 15.43 -3.47 15.44
CA PRO A 27 14.53 -3.15 14.34
C PRO A 27 15.26 -2.41 13.23
N VAL A 28 15.05 -2.85 11.99
CA VAL A 28 15.52 -2.10 10.82
C VAL A 28 14.66 -0.86 10.62
N SER A 29 15.26 0.21 10.07
CA SER A 29 14.49 1.40 9.70
C SER A 29 13.50 1.06 8.57
N PRO A 30 12.21 1.44 8.70
CA PRO A 30 11.24 1.18 7.65
C PRO A 30 11.53 2.04 6.42
N ARG A 31 11.40 1.45 5.22
CA ARG A 31 11.46 2.18 3.96
C ARG A 31 10.13 2.90 3.71
N ARG A 32 10.18 4.16 3.30
CA ARG A 32 8.97 4.89 2.87
C ARG A 32 8.36 4.21 1.65
N ALA A 33 7.05 4.06 1.62
CA ALA A 33 6.30 3.47 0.52
C ALA A 33 4.96 4.18 0.33
N ALA A 34 4.41 4.08 -0.87
CA ALA A 34 3.10 4.63 -1.20
C ALA A 34 2.28 3.60 -1.97
N THR A 35 0.97 3.58 -1.73
CA THR A 35 0.03 2.68 -2.43
C THR A 35 -1.30 3.37 -2.68
N VAL A 36 -1.96 3.05 -3.80
CA VAL A 36 -3.16 3.75 -4.26
C VAL A 36 -4.33 2.79 -4.44
N LEU A 37 -5.38 2.98 -3.64
CA LEU A 37 -6.70 2.41 -3.85
C LEU A 37 -7.36 3.16 -5.01
N LEU A 38 -7.17 2.65 -6.22
CA LEU A 38 -7.78 3.22 -7.41
C LEU A 38 -9.24 2.78 -7.50
N LEU A 39 -10.16 3.74 -7.53
CA LEU A 39 -11.60 3.54 -7.46
C LEU A 39 -12.27 3.87 -8.79
N ARG A 40 -13.36 3.18 -9.10
CA ARG A 40 -14.30 3.58 -10.16
C ARG A 40 -15.72 3.35 -9.68
N ASP A 41 -16.64 4.21 -10.06
CA ASP A 41 -18.05 4.04 -9.70
C ASP A 41 -18.70 2.91 -10.50
N GLY A 42 -19.56 2.17 -9.83
CA GLY A 42 -20.39 1.10 -10.38
C GLY A 42 -21.84 1.22 -9.91
N ALA A 43 -22.69 0.28 -10.32
CA ALA A 43 -24.12 0.31 -10.00
C ALA A 43 -24.41 0.22 -8.49
N ASP A 44 -23.60 -0.55 -7.76
CA ASP A 44 -23.77 -0.84 -6.33
C ASP A 44 -22.67 -0.20 -5.46
N GLY A 45 -22.15 0.96 -5.89
CA GLY A 45 -21.05 1.68 -5.24
C GLY A 45 -19.69 1.51 -5.93
N PRO A 46 -18.59 1.99 -5.32
CA PRO A 46 -17.29 1.97 -5.95
C PRO A 46 -16.72 0.55 -6.02
N ALA A 47 -16.05 0.24 -7.13
CA ALA A 47 -15.13 -0.89 -7.23
C ALA A 47 -13.69 -0.38 -7.06
N VAL A 48 -12.83 -1.19 -6.46
CA VAL A 48 -11.39 -0.92 -6.29
C VAL A 48 -10.57 -1.82 -7.21
N HIS A 49 -9.51 -1.25 -7.79
CA HIS A 49 -8.53 -2.00 -8.57
C HIS A 49 -7.55 -2.69 -7.63
N MET A 50 -7.50 -4.02 -7.70
CA MET A 50 -6.55 -4.82 -6.92
C MET A 50 -5.74 -5.72 -7.85
N LEU A 51 -4.52 -6.03 -7.42
CA LEU A 51 -3.63 -6.99 -8.05
C LEU A 51 -3.36 -8.15 -7.11
N ARG A 52 -3.17 -9.34 -7.67
CA ARG A 52 -2.68 -10.51 -6.93
C ARG A 52 -1.20 -10.68 -7.20
N ARG A 53 -0.42 -10.60 -6.13
CA ARG A 53 1.03 -10.82 -6.16
C ARG A 53 1.32 -12.25 -6.61
N ARG A 54 2.34 -12.44 -7.46
CA ARG A 54 2.75 -13.80 -7.88
C ARG A 54 3.02 -14.69 -6.67
N ALA A 55 2.53 -15.93 -6.72
CA ALA A 55 2.71 -16.88 -5.62
C ALA A 55 4.18 -17.18 -5.31
N SER A 56 5.08 -17.03 -6.29
CA SER A 56 6.52 -17.23 -6.14
C SER A 56 7.24 -16.11 -5.39
N MET A 57 6.56 -15.00 -5.06
CA MET A 57 7.20 -13.91 -4.33
C MET A 57 7.50 -14.32 -2.88
N ALA A 58 8.73 -14.04 -2.45
CA ALA A 58 9.21 -14.39 -1.10
C ALA A 58 8.45 -13.69 0.05
N PHE A 59 7.73 -12.61 -0.24
CA PHE A 59 6.93 -11.87 0.75
C PHE A 59 5.53 -11.60 0.20
N ALA A 60 4.52 -12.00 0.96
CA ALA A 60 3.10 -11.87 0.61
C ALA A 60 2.74 -12.44 -0.77
N GLY A 61 3.38 -13.54 -1.19
CA GLY A 61 3.04 -14.23 -2.43
C GLY A 61 1.60 -14.73 -2.43
N GLY A 62 0.86 -14.48 -3.51
CA GLY A 62 -0.57 -14.82 -3.63
C GLY A 62 -1.52 -13.86 -2.92
N ALA A 63 -1.00 -12.87 -2.18
CA ALA A 63 -1.84 -11.88 -1.51
C ALA A 63 -2.36 -10.82 -2.51
N TYR A 64 -3.59 -10.37 -2.30
CA TYR A 64 -4.13 -9.21 -2.98
C TYR A 64 -3.62 -7.92 -2.34
N ALA A 65 -3.27 -6.97 -3.20
CA ALA A 65 -2.76 -5.66 -2.85
C ALA A 65 -3.27 -4.63 -3.87
N TYR A 66 -2.87 -3.37 -3.68
CA TYR A 66 -3.10 -2.29 -4.64
C TYR A 66 -1.80 -1.94 -5.35
N PRO A 67 -1.86 -1.17 -6.45
CA PRO A 67 -0.67 -0.55 -7.03
C PRO A 67 0.13 0.22 -5.97
N GLY A 68 1.44 0.02 -5.92
CA GLY A 68 2.28 0.69 -4.94
C GLY A 68 3.65 0.08 -4.76
N GLY A 69 4.54 0.88 -4.17
CA GLY A 69 5.94 0.50 -4.02
C GLY A 69 6.70 1.46 -3.12
N SER A 70 8.02 1.24 -3.06
CA SER A 70 8.90 2.06 -2.25
C SER A 70 9.11 3.43 -2.90
N VAL A 71 9.28 4.46 -2.08
CA VAL A 71 9.80 5.75 -2.55
C VAL A 71 11.22 5.52 -3.07
N ASP A 72 11.46 5.88 -4.33
CA ASP A 72 12.77 5.82 -4.97
C ASP A 72 13.48 7.17 -4.79
N PRO A 73 14.82 7.23 -4.65
CA PRO A 73 15.54 8.51 -4.54
C PRO A 73 15.25 9.49 -5.69
N ARG A 74 14.86 9.00 -6.88
CA ARG A 74 14.46 9.84 -8.02
C ARG A 74 13.12 10.55 -7.80
N ASP A 75 12.29 10.08 -6.87
CA ASP A 75 11.03 10.73 -6.48
C ASP A 75 11.28 12.01 -5.66
N GLU A 76 12.49 12.21 -5.14
CA GLU A 76 12.89 13.41 -4.41
C GLU A 76 13.24 14.58 -5.33
N ARG A 77 13.34 14.35 -6.65
CA ARG A 77 13.55 15.42 -7.64
C ARG A 77 12.31 16.30 -7.75
N ASP A 78 12.53 17.58 -8.04
CA ASP A 78 11.45 18.50 -8.33
C ASP A 78 10.66 18.06 -9.57
N VAL A 79 9.34 18.09 -9.44
CA VAL A 79 8.39 17.76 -10.51
C VAL A 79 7.48 18.95 -10.80
N PRO A 80 7.03 19.13 -12.06
CA PRO A 80 5.93 20.04 -12.33
C PRO A 80 4.68 19.61 -11.56
N TRP A 81 4.04 20.53 -10.84
CA TRP A 81 3.07 20.20 -9.79
C TRP A 81 1.78 21.02 -9.91
N ALA A 82 0.64 20.38 -9.64
CA ALA A 82 -0.65 21.01 -9.48
C ALA A 82 -1.42 20.38 -8.30
N GLY A 83 -2.29 21.16 -7.66
CA GLY A 83 -3.03 20.77 -6.46
C GLY A 83 -2.36 21.22 -5.15
N PRO A 84 -2.71 20.60 -4.01
CA PRO A 84 -2.14 20.96 -2.72
C PRO A 84 -0.61 20.93 -2.74
N ALA A 85 0.03 21.99 -2.23
CA ALA A 85 1.48 22.09 -2.25
C ALA A 85 2.14 21.00 -1.39
N PRO A 86 3.42 20.63 -1.64
CA PRO A 86 4.14 19.67 -0.79
C PRO A 86 4.11 20.01 0.70
N ALA A 87 4.14 21.30 1.06
CA ALA A 87 4.02 21.76 2.45
C ALA A 87 2.63 21.52 3.06
N GLN A 88 1.57 21.46 2.25
CA GLN A 88 0.23 21.08 2.70
C GLN A 88 0.16 19.57 2.93
N TRP A 89 0.66 18.78 1.96
CA TRP A 89 0.78 17.32 2.12
C TRP A 89 1.64 16.92 3.32
N ALA A 90 2.74 17.63 3.58
CA ALA A 90 3.61 17.41 4.75
C ALA A 90 2.83 17.39 6.06
N ARG A 91 1.89 18.33 6.24
CA ARG A 91 1.05 18.39 7.44
C ARG A 91 0.12 17.18 7.54
N SER A 92 -0.54 16.82 6.44
CA SER A 92 -1.47 15.68 6.41
C SER A 92 -0.75 14.33 6.58
N LEU A 93 0.42 14.16 5.95
CA LEU A 93 1.19 12.91 5.97
C LEU A 93 2.07 12.77 7.23
N GLY A 94 2.26 13.85 8.00
CA GLY A 94 3.08 13.87 9.20
C GLY A 94 4.58 13.72 8.91
N VAL A 95 5.09 14.40 7.87
CA VAL A 95 6.49 14.38 7.43
C VAL A 95 6.95 15.78 6.98
N ASP A 96 8.22 15.96 6.61
CA ASP A 96 8.70 17.20 5.99
C ASP A 96 8.23 17.35 4.53
N ALA A 97 8.34 18.55 3.96
CA ALA A 97 7.85 18.86 2.62
C ALA A 97 8.55 18.07 1.50
N ALA A 98 9.85 17.79 1.61
CA ALA A 98 10.58 17.02 0.60
C ALA A 98 10.15 15.56 0.65
N SER A 99 10.01 14.99 1.85
CA SER A 99 9.42 13.65 2.02
C SER A 99 7.99 13.56 1.49
N ALA A 100 7.16 14.58 1.73
CA ALA A 100 5.79 14.60 1.25
C ALA A 100 5.71 14.58 -0.29
N GLN A 101 6.53 15.40 -0.96
CA GLN A 101 6.65 15.38 -2.43
C GLN A 101 7.04 13.98 -2.91
N ALA A 102 8.10 13.38 -2.32
CA ALA A 102 8.59 12.08 -2.75
C ALA A 102 7.55 10.96 -2.56
N ILE A 103 6.79 10.98 -1.46
CA ILE A 103 5.71 9.99 -1.20
C ILE A 103 4.58 10.14 -2.23
N VAL A 104 4.16 11.38 -2.53
CA VAL A 104 3.12 11.64 -3.53
C VAL A 104 3.59 11.28 -4.94
N CYS A 105 4.83 11.61 -5.29
CA CYS A 105 5.48 11.19 -6.53
C CYS A 105 5.48 9.66 -6.67
N ALA A 106 5.90 8.94 -5.63
CA ALA A 106 5.89 7.49 -5.62
C ALA A 106 4.47 6.93 -5.82
N ALA A 107 3.45 7.51 -5.16
CA ALA A 107 2.06 7.08 -5.33
C ALA A 107 1.61 7.15 -6.79
N VAL A 108 1.87 8.27 -7.47
CA VAL A 108 1.49 8.46 -8.88
C VAL A 108 2.35 7.59 -9.82
N ARG A 109 3.66 7.55 -9.59
CA ARG A 109 4.61 6.77 -10.40
C ARG A 109 4.26 5.28 -10.36
N GLU A 110 4.11 4.70 -9.18
CA GLU A 110 3.78 3.28 -9.00
C GLU A 110 2.40 2.94 -9.60
N THR A 111 1.42 3.85 -9.49
CA THR A 111 0.12 3.67 -10.15
C THR A 111 0.26 3.59 -11.68
N PHE A 112 1.12 4.41 -12.27
CA PHE A 112 1.38 4.37 -13.71
C PHE A 112 2.19 3.14 -14.11
N GLU A 113 3.23 2.80 -13.35
CA GLU A 113 4.05 1.62 -13.58
C GLU A 113 3.23 0.33 -13.53
N GLU A 114 2.40 0.13 -12.51
CA GLU A 114 1.73 -1.16 -12.31
C GLU A 114 0.36 -1.26 -12.99
N ALA A 115 -0.43 -0.19 -12.98
CA ALA A 115 -1.79 -0.17 -13.50
C ALA A 115 -1.91 0.55 -14.86
N GLY A 116 -0.89 1.25 -15.33
CA GLY A 116 -0.93 2.06 -16.55
C GLY A 116 -1.82 3.31 -16.42
N VAL A 117 -2.15 3.71 -15.18
CA VAL A 117 -3.02 4.87 -14.89
C VAL A 117 -2.16 6.02 -14.37
N LEU A 118 -2.31 7.20 -14.99
CA LEU A 118 -1.50 8.36 -14.70
C LEU A 118 -2.36 9.48 -14.09
N LEU A 119 -2.02 9.88 -12.86
CA LEU A 119 -2.63 11.01 -12.15
C LEU A 119 -1.84 12.31 -12.47
N ALA A 120 -1.85 12.68 -13.76
CA ALA A 120 -1.19 13.86 -14.28
C ALA A 120 -1.94 14.42 -15.49
N GLY A 121 -1.67 15.68 -15.84
CA GLY A 121 -2.25 16.31 -17.02
C GLY A 121 -1.52 17.57 -17.46
N PRO A 122 -1.81 18.09 -18.66
CA PRO A 122 -1.11 19.25 -19.22
C PRO A 122 -1.47 20.56 -18.50
N THR A 123 -2.55 20.59 -17.72
CA THR A 123 -2.99 21.76 -16.96
C THR A 123 -3.49 21.35 -15.56
N PRO A 124 -3.60 22.28 -14.60
CA PRO A 124 -4.17 22.00 -13.29
C PRO A 124 -5.63 21.53 -13.31
N GLY A 125 -6.34 21.68 -14.43
CA GLY A 125 -7.76 21.29 -14.56
C GLY A 125 -8.00 20.04 -15.40
N THR A 126 -6.97 19.49 -16.05
CA THR A 126 -7.12 18.37 -16.99
C THR A 126 -6.28 17.16 -16.60
N VAL A 127 -6.65 16.01 -17.13
CA VAL A 127 -5.89 14.75 -17.05
C VAL A 127 -5.51 14.30 -18.45
N VAL A 128 -4.49 13.45 -18.55
CA VAL A 128 -4.26 12.68 -19.78
C VAL A 128 -5.44 11.71 -19.95
N ALA A 129 -6.16 11.80 -21.08
CA ALA A 129 -7.34 10.97 -21.32
C ALA A 129 -6.97 9.53 -21.72
N ASP A 130 -5.88 9.35 -22.46
CA ASP A 130 -5.43 8.04 -22.94
C ASP A 130 -3.92 7.88 -22.72
N THR A 131 -3.57 6.87 -21.92
CA THR A 131 -2.20 6.46 -21.62
C THR A 131 -1.81 5.19 -22.37
N THR A 132 -2.59 4.78 -23.38
CA THR A 132 -2.34 3.60 -24.21
C THR A 132 -1.54 3.93 -25.46
N GLY A 133 -0.94 2.91 -26.07
CA GLY A 133 -0.11 3.06 -27.27
C GLY A 133 1.37 2.77 -27.02
N PRO A 134 2.14 2.58 -28.11
CA PRO A 134 3.51 2.08 -28.03
C PRO A 134 4.48 3.06 -27.34
N GLU A 135 4.31 4.37 -27.53
CA GLU A 135 5.17 5.38 -26.91
C GLU A 135 4.97 5.46 -25.39
N TRP A 136 3.72 5.42 -24.93
CA TRP A 136 3.40 5.37 -23.50
C TRP A 136 3.94 4.10 -22.86
N GLU A 137 3.82 2.96 -23.55
CA GLU A 137 4.33 1.70 -23.05
C GLU A 137 5.85 1.66 -22.97
N ALA A 138 6.55 2.21 -23.97
CA ALA A 138 8.01 2.31 -23.97
C ALA A 138 8.52 3.16 -22.80
N GLU A 139 7.89 4.30 -22.54
CA GLU A 139 8.30 5.15 -21.41
C GLU A 139 7.90 4.57 -20.06
N ARG A 140 6.73 3.91 -19.96
CA ARG A 140 6.37 3.16 -18.75
C ARG A 140 7.40 2.08 -18.46
N ALA A 141 7.83 1.32 -19.48
CA ALA A 141 8.88 0.31 -19.33
C ALA A 141 10.21 0.94 -18.90
N ALA A 142 10.56 2.13 -19.42
CA ALA A 142 11.76 2.86 -19.00
C ALA A 142 11.68 3.39 -17.56
N LEU A 143 10.49 3.73 -17.05
CA LEU A 143 10.28 4.04 -15.63
C LEU A 143 10.51 2.78 -14.77
N VAL A 144 9.88 1.66 -15.13
CA VAL A 144 10.02 0.37 -14.43
C VAL A 144 11.47 -0.12 -14.42
N SER A 145 12.20 0.00 -15.53
CA SER A 145 13.63 -0.34 -15.61
C SER A 145 14.55 0.70 -14.99
N ARG A 146 14.01 1.84 -14.54
CA ARG A 146 14.70 2.97 -13.91
C ARG A 146 15.68 3.70 -14.85
N GLU A 147 15.51 3.55 -16.15
CA GLU A 147 16.22 4.30 -17.19
C GLU A 147 15.71 5.73 -17.33
N LEU A 148 14.43 5.96 -17.02
CA LEU A 148 13.78 7.26 -17.00
C LEU A 148 13.34 7.57 -15.56
N SER A 149 13.57 8.81 -15.10
CA SER A 149 12.96 9.26 -13.85
C SER A 149 11.55 9.79 -14.09
N PHE A 150 10.66 9.66 -13.11
CA PHE A 150 9.30 10.18 -13.22
C PHE A 150 9.26 11.70 -13.40
N ALA A 151 10.19 12.42 -12.77
CA ALA A 151 10.37 13.85 -12.98
C ALA A 151 10.70 14.19 -14.46
N ASP A 152 11.68 13.51 -15.06
CA ASP A 152 12.04 13.74 -16.46
C ASP A 152 10.91 13.34 -17.41
N PHE A 153 10.18 12.26 -17.10
CA PHE A 153 9.00 11.84 -17.84
C PHE A 153 7.93 12.94 -17.88
N LEU A 154 7.58 13.52 -16.72
CA LEU A 154 6.60 14.60 -16.63
C LEU A 154 7.07 15.83 -17.41
N VAL A 155 8.33 16.24 -17.25
CA VAL A 155 8.90 17.40 -17.97
C VAL A 155 8.88 17.19 -19.48
N ARG A 156 9.33 16.03 -19.97
CA ARG A 156 9.36 15.73 -21.42
C ARG A 156 7.98 15.76 -22.06
N ARG A 157 6.96 15.31 -21.32
CA ARG A 157 5.56 15.31 -21.80
C ARG A 157 4.81 16.61 -21.53
N GLY A 158 5.43 17.59 -20.85
CA GLY A 158 4.75 18.83 -20.45
C GLY A 158 3.58 18.59 -19.50
N LEU A 159 3.72 17.63 -18.57
CA LEU A 159 2.68 17.22 -17.64
C LEU A 159 2.96 17.73 -16.23
N LEU A 160 1.89 18.10 -15.55
CA LEU A 160 1.85 18.42 -14.13
C LEU A 160 1.37 17.18 -13.36
N LEU A 161 2.10 16.79 -12.32
CA LEU A 161 1.60 15.86 -11.31
C LEU A 161 0.36 16.50 -10.66
N ARG A 162 -0.78 15.82 -10.75
CA ARG A 162 -2.07 16.29 -10.21
C ARG A 162 -2.29 15.73 -8.81
N SER A 163 -1.65 16.36 -7.83
CA SER A 163 -1.71 15.91 -6.43
C SER A 163 -3.10 16.02 -5.82
N ASP A 164 -3.96 16.89 -6.37
CA ASP A 164 -5.36 17.04 -5.98
C ASP A 164 -6.26 15.86 -6.38
N LEU A 165 -5.77 14.93 -7.21
CA LEU A 165 -6.47 13.69 -7.54
C LEU A 165 -6.26 12.58 -6.50
N LEU A 166 -5.38 12.81 -5.52
CA LEU A 166 -5.11 11.88 -4.42
C LEU A 166 -5.77 12.38 -3.14
N GLY A 167 -6.31 11.43 -2.36
CA GLY A 167 -6.72 11.64 -0.98
C GLY A 167 -5.91 10.74 -0.04
N GLY A 168 -5.37 11.27 1.06
CA GLY A 168 -4.68 10.46 2.06
C GLY A 168 -5.67 9.55 2.80
N TRP A 169 -5.38 8.25 2.90
CA TRP A 169 -6.33 7.26 3.41
C TRP A 169 -5.89 6.60 4.71
N ALA A 170 -4.69 6.04 4.76
CA ALA A 170 -4.18 5.40 5.95
C ALA A 170 -2.65 5.44 5.97
N ARG A 171 -2.04 5.21 7.13
CA ARG A 171 -0.61 5.00 7.25
C ARG A 171 -0.35 3.77 8.09
N TRP A 172 0.38 2.81 7.54
CA TRP A 172 0.70 1.56 8.23
C TRP A 172 2.21 1.35 8.24
N ILE A 173 2.74 1.03 9.42
CA ILE A 173 4.16 0.70 9.56
C ILE A 173 4.29 -0.79 9.87
N THR A 174 5.11 -1.47 9.08
CA THR A 174 5.41 -2.90 9.25
C THR A 174 6.00 -3.16 10.65
N PRO A 175 5.61 -4.25 11.34
CA PRO A 175 6.06 -4.55 12.70
C PRO A 175 7.58 -4.51 12.87
N GLU A 176 8.05 -4.11 14.05
CA GLU A 176 9.49 -3.92 14.35
C GLU A 176 10.32 -5.19 14.25
N PHE A 177 9.71 -6.33 14.53
CA PHE A 177 10.36 -7.62 14.44
C PHE A 177 10.53 -8.09 13.00
N GLU A 178 9.95 -7.45 11.98
CA GLU A 178 10.11 -7.86 10.58
C GLU A 178 11.47 -7.45 10.00
N PRO A 179 12.14 -8.29 9.19
CA PRO A 179 13.42 -7.96 8.59
C PRO A 179 13.29 -7.01 7.40
N ARG A 180 12.09 -6.91 6.81
CA ARG A 180 11.75 -6.00 5.72
C ARG A 180 10.58 -5.14 6.19
N ARG A 181 10.87 -3.88 6.48
CA ARG A 181 9.86 -2.94 7.01
C ARG A 181 9.57 -1.84 6.02
N TYR A 182 8.30 -1.47 5.96
CA TYR A 182 7.80 -0.34 5.20
C TYR A 182 6.99 0.58 6.11
N ASP A 183 7.10 1.87 5.87
CA ASP A 183 6.22 2.93 6.37
C ASP A 183 5.40 3.36 5.15
N THR A 184 4.17 2.87 5.08
CA THR A 184 3.36 2.93 3.86
C THR A 184 2.21 3.89 4.05
N TRP A 185 2.17 4.92 3.20
CA TRP A 185 1.02 5.80 3.05
C TRP A 185 0.08 5.24 1.97
N PHE A 186 -1.17 5.04 2.34
CA PHE A 186 -2.25 4.62 1.47
C PHE A 186 -2.99 5.86 0.99
N PHE A 187 -3.30 5.90 -0.30
CA PHE A 187 -4.08 6.95 -0.92
C PHE A 187 -5.31 6.36 -1.59
N VAL A 188 -6.36 7.15 -1.74
CA VAL A 188 -7.49 6.88 -2.65
C VAL A 188 -7.40 7.79 -3.86
N ALA A 189 -7.78 7.29 -5.03
CA ALA A 189 -7.90 8.05 -6.26
C ALA A 189 -9.07 7.55 -7.10
N ALA A 190 -9.78 8.43 -7.79
CA ALA A 190 -10.73 8.01 -8.82
C ALA A 190 -9.98 7.73 -10.13
N LEU A 191 -10.39 6.70 -10.86
CA LEU A 191 -9.91 6.40 -12.21
C LEU A 191 -10.15 7.62 -13.11
N PRO A 192 -9.11 8.25 -13.67
CA PRO A 192 -9.28 9.39 -14.56
C PRO A 192 -10.12 9.03 -15.78
N GLU A 193 -10.98 9.96 -16.21
CA GLU A 193 -11.83 9.78 -17.37
C GLU A 193 -10.99 9.45 -18.63
N GLY A 194 -11.45 8.45 -19.39
CA GLY A 194 -10.78 7.95 -20.60
C GLY A 194 -9.72 6.87 -20.34
N GLN A 195 -9.09 6.86 -19.16
CA GLN A 195 -8.03 5.90 -18.86
C GLN A 195 -8.58 4.51 -18.52
N ARG A 196 -7.74 3.48 -18.73
CA ARG A 196 -8.07 2.08 -18.43
C ARG A 196 -6.90 1.42 -17.73
N THR A 197 -7.20 0.66 -16.68
CA THR A 197 -6.20 -0.16 -15.99
C THR A 197 -5.72 -1.32 -16.85
N ARG A 198 -4.46 -1.70 -16.70
CA ARG A 198 -3.84 -2.87 -17.33
C ARG A 198 -3.09 -3.69 -16.29
N ASN A 199 -2.92 -4.99 -16.54
CA ASN A 199 -1.97 -5.78 -15.76
C ASN A 199 -0.56 -5.55 -16.35
N ALA A 200 0.08 -4.47 -15.94
CA ALA A 200 1.34 -4.00 -16.52
C ALA A 200 2.57 -4.36 -15.67
N SER A 201 2.32 -4.87 -14.46
CA SER A 201 3.35 -5.34 -13.52
C SER A 201 3.77 -6.78 -13.83
N THR A 202 5.07 -7.05 -13.80
CA THR A 202 5.61 -8.41 -13.82
C THR A 202 5.51 -9.10 -12.47
N GLU A 203 5.18 -8.36 -11.40
CA GLU A 203 5.06 -8.87 -10.03
C GLU A 203 3.64 -9.37 -9.71
N ALA A 204 2.66 -9.04 -10.54
CA ALA A 204 1.29 -9.53 -10.45
C ALA A 204 1.01 -10.65 -11.47
N ASP A 205 0.18 -11.63 -11.09
CA ASP A 205 -0.35 -12.64 -12.03
C ASP A 205 -1.80 -12.38 -12.45
N ARG A 206 -2.51 -11.51 -11.73
CA ARG A 206 -3.91 -11.15 -12.00
C ARG A 206 -4.20 -9.74 -11.48
N THR A 207 -5.08 -9.03 -12.19
CA THR A 207 -5.73 -7.82 -11.68
C THR A 207 -7.25 -8.00 -11.71
N VAL A 208 -7.95 -7.31 -10.80
CA VAL A 208 -9.40 -7.34 -10.68
C VAL A 208 -9.93 -5.96 -10.32
N TRP A 209 -11.12 -5.65 -10.81
CA TRP A 209 -11.99 -4.64 -10.22
C TRP A 209 -13.02 -5.36 -9.37
N ILE A 210 -13.06 -5.06 -8.07
CA ILE A 210 -13.92 -5.75 -7.11
C ILE A 210 -14.54 -4.73 -6.16
N ARG A 211 -15.79 -4.95 -5.72
CA ARG A 211 -16.40 -4.08 -4.70
C ARG A 211 -15.69 -4.31 -3.36
N PRO A 212 -15.47 -3.27 -2.54
CA PRO A 212 -14.85 -3.44 -1.22
C PRO A 212 -15.56 -4.48 -0.35
N ALA A 213 -16.90 -4.55 -0.41
CA ALA A 213 -17.70 -5.57 0.28
C ALA A 213 -17.37 -7.00 -0.18
N ASP A 214 -17.36 -7.25 -1.49
CA ASP A 214 -17.03 -8.58 -2.04
C ASP A 214 -15.60 -9.02 -1.71
N ALA A 215 -14.67 -8.06 -1.70
CA ALA A 215 -13.27 -8.29 -1.36
C ALA A 215 -13.12 -8.66 0.13
N ALA A 216 -13.83 -7.95 1.02
CA ALA A 216 -13.86 -8.24 2.44
C ALA A 216 -14.51 -9.61 2.73
N ASP A 217 -15.65 -9.90 2.11
CA ASP A 217 -16.32 -11.20 2.24
C ASP A 217 -15.43 -12.36 1.75
N GLY A 218 -14.72 -12.16 0.63
CA GLY A 218 -13.76 -13.13 0.12
C GLY A 218 -12.56 -13.35 1.05
N PHE A 219 -12.10 -12.31 1.74
CA PHE A 219 -11.10 -12.44 2.79
C PHE A 219 -11.63 -13.23 3.99
N ASP A 220 -12.85 -12.92 4.45
CA ASP A 220 -13.47 -13.59 5.60
C ASP A 220 -13.72 -15.09 5.35
N ARG A 221 -14.02 -15.46 4.10
CA ARG A 221 -14.09 -16.86 3.65
C ARG A 221 -12.72 -17.52 3.42
N GLY A 222 -11.63 -16.77 3.48
CA GLY A 222 -10.27 -17.25 3.23
C GLY A 222 -9.93 -17.48 1.74
N GLU A 223 -10.74 -16.95 0.83
CA GLU A 223 -10.59 -17.08 -0.62
C GLU A 223 -9.63 -16.03 -1.20
N LEU A 224 -9.58 -14.84 -0.57
CA LEU A 224 -8.69 -13.75 -0.95
C LEU A 224 -7.68 -13.51 0.17
N LEU A 225 -6.48 -14.04 0.02
CA LEU A 225 -5.37 -13.76 0.94
C LEU A 225 -5.06 -12.27 0.92
N MET A 226 -5.04 -11.62 2.08
CA MET A 226 -4.70 -10.20 2.20
C MET A 226 -3.86 -9.95 3.45
N MET A 227 -3.10 -8.86 3.42
CA MET A 227 -2.41 -8.34 4.59
C MET A 227 -3.37 -7.43 5.39
N PRO A 228 -3.18 -7.27 6.71
CA PRO A 228 -4.03 -6.43 7.55
C PRO A 228 -4.30 -5.01 7.02
N PRO A 229 -3.31 -4.27 6.48
CA PRO A 229 -3.58 -2.95 5.89
C PRO A 229 -4.57 -2.99 4.73
N THR A 230 -4.49 -4.02 3.88
CA THR A 230 -5.37 -4.15 2.70
C THR A 230 -6.81 -4.37 3.13
N ILE A 231 -7.09 -5.35 3.99
CA ILE A 231 -8.46 -5.62 4.44
C ILE A 231 -9.04 -4.49 5.29
N SER A 232 -8.23 -3.85 6.15
CA SER A 232 -8.67 -2.67 6.91
C SER A 232 -9.13 -1.55 5.99
N THR A 233 -8.31 -1.21 5.00
CA THR A 233 -8.63 -0.12 4.07
C THR A 233 -9.81 -0.44 3.15
N LEU A 234 -10.04 -1.72 2.80
CA LEU A 234 -11.28 -2.15 2.12
C LEU A 234 -12.52 -1.94 3.01
N ARG A 235 -12.44 -2.35 4.27
CA ARG A 235 -13.57 -2.20 5.21
C ARG A 235 -13.90 -0.74 5.50
N GLU A 236 -12.88 0.10 5.55
CA GLU A 236 -13.05 1.55 5.68
C GLU A 236 -13.73 2.17 4.46
N LEU A 237 -13.70 1.54 3.28
CA LEU A 237 -14.39 2.02 2.09
C LEU A 237 -15.90 1.68 2.06
N LEU A 238 -16.35 0.73 2.89
CA LEU A 238 -17.75 0.25 2.89
C LEU A 238 -18.81 1.34 3.09
N PRO A 239 -18.59 2.40 3.89
CA PRO A 239 -19.59 3.44 4.10
C PRO A 239 -19.82 4.37 2.90
N TYR A 240 -18.96 4.34 1.87
CA TYR A 240 -19.00 5.31 0.76
C TYR A 240 -19.67 4.74 -0.48
N GLY A 241 -20.66 5.47 -1.00
CA GLY A 241 -21.44 5.10 -2.19
C GLY A 241 -20.77 5.49 -3.51
N SER A 242 -19.68 6.25 -3.49
CA SER A 242 -18.91 6.60 -4.69
C SER A 242 -17.43 6.88 -4.41
N ALA A 243 -16.61 6.85 -5.46
CA ALA A 243 -15.21 7.28 -5.43
C ALA A 243 -15.08 8.76 -5.01
N GLY A 244 -16.03 9.62 -5.42
CA GLY A 244 -16.07 11.03 -5.04
C GLY A 244 -16.33 11.25 -3.56
N GLU A 245 -17.22 10.45 -2.96
CA GLU A 245 -17.44 10.46 -1.51
C GLU A 245 -16.20 10.01 -0.73
N ALA A 246 -15.54 8.93 -1.18
CA ALA A 246 -14.28 8.47 -0.56
C ALA A 246 -13.17 9.54 -0.66
N LEU A 247 -13.01 10.20 -1.81
CA LEU A 247 -12.07 11.31 -2.00
C LEU A 247 -12.39 12.52 -1.12
N THR A 248 -13.67 12.81 -0.93
CA THR A 248 -14.10 13.91 -0.04
C THR A 248 -13.76 13.58 1.40
N ALA A 249 -14.06 12.36 1.85
CA ALA A 249 -13.75 11.91 3.21
C ALA A 249 -12.25 11.87 3.48
N ALA A 250 -11.42 11.59 2.47
CA ALA A 250 -9.97 11.54 2.59
C ALA A 250 -9.31 12.86 3.01
N ARG A 251 -10.00 14.00 2.88
CA ARG A 251 -9.45 15.34 3.22
C ARG A 251 -9.17 15.52 4.72
N ASP A 252 -9.99 14.90 5.56
CA ASP A 252 -9.99 15.12 7.01
C ASP A 252 -9.50 13.90 7.80
N ARG A 253 -8.88 12.92 7.12
CA ARG A 253 -8.44 11.68 7.77
C ARG A 253 -7.21 11.88 8.62
N ASP A 254 -7.21 11.26 9.80
CA ASP A 254 -6.02 11.09 10.62
C ASP A 254 -5.14 9.98 10.05
N LEU A 255 -3.90 10.33 9.71
CA LEU A 255 -2.88 9.41 9.19
C LEU A 255 -1.84 9.05 10.25
N THR A 256 -2.20 9.13 11.54
CA THR A 256 -1.43 8.55 12.63
C THR A 256 -1.11 7.09 12.30
N PRO A 257 0.18 6.68 12.33
CA PRO A 257 0.57 5.37 11.84
C PRO A 257 -0.03 4.25 12.68
N VAL A 258 -0.67 3.29 12.02
CA VAL A 258 -1.07 2.03 12.63
C VAL A 258 0.17 1.14 12.76
N LEU A 259 0.47 0.77 14.01
CA LEU A 259 1.63 -0.01 14.41
C LEU A 259 1.18 -1.27 15.16
N ALA A 260 1.77 -2.41 14.80
CA ALA A 260 1.58 -3.62 15.57
C ALA A 260 2.26 -3.50 16.94
N ARG A 261 1.61 -4.03 17.98
CA ARG A 261 2.17 -4.20 19.31
C ARG A 261 2.28 -5.69 19.60
N ALA A 262 3.51 -6.14 19.87
CA ALA A 262 3.77 -7.47 20.38
C ALA A 262 4.13 -7.38 21.86
N ARG A 263 3.52 -8.22 22.69
CA ARG A 263 3.86 -8.35 24.11
C ARG A 263 3.93 -9.82 24.52
N LEU A 264 4.71 -10.11 25.55
CA LEU A 264 4.67 -11.40 26.24
C LEU A 264 3.62 -11.36 27.36
N ASP A 265 2.81 -12.41 27.45
CA ASP A 265 1.83 -12.66 28.50
C ASP A 265 2.12 -14.04 29.10
N GLY A 266 3.01 -14.09 30.09
CA GLY A 266 3.64 -15.34 30.50
C GLY A 266 4.48 -15.95 29.36
N GLU A 267 4.13 -17.17 28.94
CA GLU A 267 4.76 -17.85 27.79
C GLU A 267 4.08 -17.53 26.45
N GLU A 268 2.93 -16.87 26.47
CA GLU A 268 2.15 -16.53 25.28
C GLU A 268 2.62 -15.22 24.65
N ILE A 269 2.65 -15.18 23.32
CA ILE A 269 2.86 -13.96 22.55
C ILE A 269 1.50 -13.41 22.15
N VAL A 270 1.24 -12.15 22.50
CA VAL A 270 0.06 -11.42 22.06
C VAL A 270 0.49 -10.36 21.05
N LEU A 271 0.08 -10.55 19.80
CA LEU A 271 0.23 -9.57 18.72
C LEU A 271 -1.11 -8.88 18.48
N SER A 272 -1.10 -7.55 18.43
CA SER A 272 -2.31 -6.74 18.25
C SER A 272 -2.04 -5.49 17.43
N TRP A 273 -3.07 -4.96 16.77
CA TRP A 273 -3.06 -3.64 16.16
C TRP A 273 -4.14 -2.81 16.84
N PRO A 274 -3.78 -1.80 17.66
CA PRO A 274 -4.76 -0.98 18.35
C PRO A 274 -5.79 -0.40 17.37
N GLY A 275 -7.08 -0.56 17.67
CA GLY A 275 -8.18 -0.17 16.77
C GLY A 275 -8.56 -1.22 15.73
N HIS A 276 -7.82 -2.33 15.63
CA HIS A 276 -8.04 -3.41 14.68
C HIS A 276 -7.96 -4.78 15.37
N ASP A 277 -8.83 -4.99 16.37
CA ASP A 277 -8.81 -6.17 17.25
C ASP A 277 -8.98 -7.49 16.49
N GLU A 278 -9.60 -7.46 15.32
CA GLU A 278 -9.76 -8.60 14.41
C GLU A 278 -8.44 -9.26 13.96
N PHE A 279 -7.34 -8.51 13.99
CA PHE A 279 -5.99 -9.01 13.67
C PHE A 279 -5.23 -9.46 14.92
N THR A 280 -5.85 -9.39 16.10
CA THR A 280 -5.22 -9.85 17.33
C THR A 280 -4.96 -11.35 17.23
N ARG A 281 -3.73 -11.74 17.58
CA ARG A 281 -3.29 -13.13 17.60
C ARG A 281 -2.59 -13.44 18.91
N ARG A 282 -2.88 -14.64 19.38
CA ARG A 282 -2.28 -15.24 20.55
C ARG A 282 -1.54 -16.50 20.11
N VAL A 283 -0.24 -16.54 20.33
CA VAL A 283 0.61 -17.67 19.97
C VAL A 283 1.18 -18.28 21.25
N ALA A 284 0.78 -19.51 21.56
CA ALA A 284 1.27 -20.24 22.71
C ALA A 284 2.79 -20.43 22.65
N GLY A 285 3.45 -20.37 23.81
CA GLY A 285 4.84 -20.76 23.96
C GLY A 285 5.04 -22.22 23.60
N LYS A 286 6.16 -22.56 22.94
CA LYS A 286 6.63 -23.95 23.01
C LYS A 286 7.06 -24.17 24.46
N PRO A 287 6.66 -25.28 25.12
CA PRO A 287 7.23 -25.61 26.42
C PRO A 287 8.75 -25.70 26.26
N SER A 288 9.50 -25.08 27.16
CA SER A 288 10.93 -25.34 27.29
C SER A 288 11.10 -26.84 27.53
N GLY A 289 11.49 -27.59 26.50
CA GLY A 289 11.93 -28.97 26.68
C GLY A 289 13.13 -28.97 27.63
N PRO A 290 13.27 -29.98 28.51
CA PRO A 290 14.38 -30.02 29.45
C PRO A 290 15.71 -30.03 28.68
N SER A 291 16.62 -29.15 29.11
CA SER A 291 18.03 -29.12 28.73
C SER A 291 18.63 -30.53 28.84
N GLU A 292 19.07 -31.11 27.72
CA GLU A 292 19.96 -32.29 27.71
C GLU A 292 21.39 -31.87 28.13
N ALA A 293 21.50 -31.39 29.37
CA ALA A 293 22.75 -31.24 30.08
C ALA A 293 22.54 -31.84 31.47
N ASP A 294 22.44 -33.17 31.51
CA ASP A 294 22.78 -34.05 32.64
C ASP A 294 22.35 -35.48 32.30
N ARG A 295 23.21 -36.19 31.53
CA ARG A 295 23.39 -37.65 31.59
C ARG A 295 24.82 -38.02 31.19
#